data_AF-A0A4R6QT98-F1
#
_entry.id   AF-A0A4R6QT98-F1
#
_cell.length_a   1.000
_cell.length_b   1.000
_cell.length_c   1.000
_cell.angle_alpha   90.00
_cell.angle_beta   90.00
_cell.angle_gamma   90.00
#
_symmetry.space_group_name_H-M   'P 1'
#
loop_
_entity.id
_entity.type
_entity.pdbx_description
1 polymer ?
#
loop_
_entity_poly.entity_id
_entity_poly.type
_entity_poly.pdbx_seq_one_letter_code
_entity_poly.pdbx_strand_id
1 'polypeptide(L)'
;MYNFSKAIQMPDGSLLRIEQMARVSLYDNGVGVLDDRGRMINWIECTDVDKRNAIAAILLDVMNSPRRAKQPDWRFLHDAEAAPQAPVPAETPMHALVPPRRQLSADAREASSSPLASVQASPMTSTSAPKD
;
A
#
# COMPACT_ATOMS: atom_id res chain seq x y z
N MET A 1 -17.13 -29.61 -18.88
CA MET A 1 -16.46 -28.63 -17.99
C MET A 1 -15.27 -29.32 -17.36
N TYR A 2 -14.03 -28.89 -17.65
CA TYR A 2 -12.85 -29.45 -17.00
C TYR A 2 -12.64 -28.75 -15.66
N ASN A 3 -12.88 -29.45 -14.55
CA ASN A 3 -12.54 -28.99 -13.20
C ASN A 3 -11.02 -29.07 -13.03
N PHE A 4 -10.33 -27.94 -13.19
CA PHE A 4 -8.93 -27.82 -12.78
C PHE A 4 -8.88 -27.47 -11.30
N SER A 5 -8.97 -28.50 -10.45
CA SER A 5 -8.88 -28.39 -8.99
C SER A 5 -7.46 -28.08 -8.49
N LYS A 6 -6.70 -27.26 -9.23
CA LYS A 6 -5.31 -26.95 -8.89
C LYS A 6 -5.29 -25.69 -8.04
N ALA A 7 -4.70 -25.83 -6.86
CA ALA A 7 -4.44 -24.72 -5.95
C ALA A 7 -2.94 -24.46 -5.89
N ILE A 8 -2.57 -23.19 -5.72
CA ILE A 8 -1.22 -22.76 -5.37
C ILE A 8 -1.21 -22.37 -3.89
N GLN A 9 -0.15 -22.73 -3.19
CA GLN A 9 0.10 -22.22 -1.86
C GLN A 9 0.61 -20.79 -1.97
N MET A 10 0.05 -19.88 -1.18
CA MET A 10 0.38 -18.47 -1.12
C MET A 10 1.40 -18.21 0.00
N PRO A 11 2.07 -17.05 0.02
CA PRO A 11 3.09 -16.76 1.02
C PRO A 11 2.56 -16.70 2.46
N ASP A 12 1.28 -16.37 2.64
CA ASP A 12 0.57 -16.41 3.93
C ASP A 12 0.20 -17.85 4.38
N GLY A 13 0.52 -18.85 3.56
CA GLY A 13 0.16 -20.26 3.77
C GLY A 13 -1.25 -20.62 3.28
N SER A 14 -2.03 -19.66 2.78
CA SER A 14 -3.35 -19.93 2.22
C SER A 14 -3.27 -20.71 0.90
N LEU A 15 -4.33 -21.44 0.58
CA LEU A 15 -4.45 -22.16 -0.69
C LEU A 15 -5.34 -21.35 -1.63
N LEU A 16 -4.74 -20.79 -2.68
CA LEU A 16 -5.45 -20.06 -3.71
C LEU A 16 -5.78 -21.00 -4.86
N ARG A 17 -7.08 -21.18 -5.14
CA ARG A 17 -7.53 -22.00 -6.27
C ARG A 17 -7.44 -21.19 -7.55
N ILE A 18 -6.77 -21.75 -8.56
CA ILE A 18 -6.55 -21.06 -9.83
C ILE A 18 -7.90 -20.75 -10.51
N GLU A 19 -8.90 -21.61 -10.34
CA GLU A 19 -10.26 -21.41 -10.88
C GLU A 19 -10.99 -20.17 -10.33
N GLN A 20 -10.58 -19.66 -9.16
CA GLN A 20 -11.17 -18.47 -8.55
C GLN A 20 -10.46 -17.19 -9.00
N MET A 21 -9.28 -17.30 -9.61
CA MET A 21 -8.49 -16.16 -10.04
C MET A 21 -9.00 -15.66 -11.38
N ALA A 22 -9.50 -14.43 -11.43
CA ALA A 22 -9.89 -13.79 -12.68
C ALA A 22 -9.00 -12.60 -13.05
N ARG A 23 -8.44 -11.90 -12.05
CA ARG A 23 -7.58 -10.73 -12.29
C ARG A 23 -6.52 -10.57 -11.20
N VAL A 24 -5.38 -10.02 -11.59
CA VAL A 24 -4.33 -9.53 -10.70
C VAL A 24 -4.30 -8.01 -10.78
N SER A 25 -4.25 -7.34 -9.63
CA SER A 25 -4.13 -5.89 -9.52
C SER A 25 -2.91 -5.52 -8.70
N LEU A 26 -2.13 -4.56 -9.21
CA LEU A 26 -0.98 -3.99 -8.54
C LEU A 26 -1.42 -2.77 -7.73
N TYR A 27 -0.96 -2.70 -6.48
CA TYR A 27 -1.18 -1.59 -5.56
C TYR A 27 0.16 -1.10 -5.03
N ASP A 28 0.19 0.12 -4.48
CA ASP A 28 1.43 0.74 -3.97
C ASP A 28 2.10 -0.05 -2.84
N ASN A 29 1.31 -0.80 -2.07
CA ASN A 29 1.73 -1.59 -0.92
C ASN A 29 1.62 -3.11 -1.13
N GLY A 30 1.28 -3.57 -2.33
CA GLY A 30 1.17 -5.01 -2.56
C GLY A 30 0.48 -5.41 -3.86
N VAL A 31 0.11 -6.68 -3.92
CA VAL A 31 -0.55 -7.31 -5.07
C VAL A 31 -1.83 -7.99 -4.62
N GLY A 32 -2.95 -7.60 -5.23
CA GLY A 32 -4.25 -8.20 -4.97
C GLY A 32 -4.65 -9.19 -6.06
N VAL A 33 -5.23 -10.32 -5.66
CA VAL A 33 -5.87 -11.27 -6.56
C VAL A 33 -7.38 -11.14 -6.41
N LEU A 34 -8.08 -11.00 -7.54
CA LEU A 34 -9.51 -10.78 -7.60
C LEU A 34 -10.22 -11.92 -8.33
N ASP A 35 -11.44 -12.21 -7.88
CA ASP A 35 -12.36 -13.11 -8.57
C ASP A 35 -13.06 -12.45 -9.77
N ASP A 36 -13.88 -13.23 -10.48
CA ASP A 36 -14.67 -12.78 -11.65
C ASP A 36 -15.65 -11.64 -11.31
N ARG A 37 -16.00 -11.50 -10.03
CA ARG A 37 -16.87 -10.45 -9.49
C ARG A 37 -16.10 -9.24 -9.00
N GLY A 38 -14.77 -9.23 -9.15
CA GLY A 38 -13.92 -8.15 -8.66
C GLY A 38 -13.75 -8.12 -7.14
N ARG A 39 -14.03 -9.21 -6.43
CA ARG A 39 -13.77 -9.34 -5.00
C ARG A 39 -12.35 -9.80 -4.77
N MET A 40 -11.65 -9.20 -3.82
CA MET A 40 -10.31 -9.62 -3.43
C MET A 40 -10.37 -10.96 -2.70
N ILE A 41 -9.76 -11.99 -3.30
CA ILE A 41 -9.69 -13.35 -2.75
C ILE A 41 -8.34 -13.64 -2.10
N ASN A 42 -7.31 -12.86 -2.46
CA ASN A 42 -6.01 -12.96 -1.82
C ASN A 42 -5.25 -11.62 -1.92
N TRP A 43 -4.34 -11.39 -0.98
CA TRP A 43 -3.53 -10.20 -0.87
C TRP A 43 -2.11 -10.58 -0.49
N ILE A 44 -1.13 -10.10 -1.26
CA ILE A 44 0.29 -10.23 -0.95
C ILE A 44 0.82 -8.84 -0.66
N GLU A 45 1.19 -8.59 0.61
CA GLU A 45 1.83 -7.35 1.01
C GLU A 45 3.28 -7.31 0.49
N CYS A 46 3.62 -6.23 -0.21
CA CYS A 46 4.96 -6.03 -0.76
C CYS A 46 5.18 -4.56 -1.10
N THR A 47 6.16 -3.93 -0.47
CA THR A 47 6.51 -2.51 -0.70
C THR A 47 7.46 -2.34 -1.89
N ASP A 48 8.30 -3.34 -2.14
CA ASP A 48 9.28 -3.37 -3.22
C ASP A 48 8.60 -3.48 -4.59
N VAL A 49 8.94 -2.57 -5.52
CA VAL A 49 8.32 -2.48 -6.85
C VAL A 49 8.72 -3.68 -7.72
N ASP A 50 9.99 -4.10 -7.66
CA ASP A 50 10.51 -5.20 -8.47
C ASP A 50 9.90 -6.53 -8.04
N LYS A 51 9.78 -6.73 -6.72
CA LYS A 51 9.08 -7.89 -6.16
C LYS A 51 7.59 -7.88 -6.52
N ARG A 52 6.90 -6.74 -6.44
CA ARG A 52 5.49 -6.62 -6.87
C ARG A 52 5.29 -7.03 -8.32
N ASN A 53 6.15 -6.54 -9.22
CA ASN A 53 6.09 -6.91 -10.63
C ASN A 53 6.37 -8.41 -10.84
N ALA A 54 7.33 -8.98 -10.12
CA ALA A 54 7.62 -10.42 -10.17
C ALA A 54 6.44 -11.27 -9.68
N ILE A 55 5.82 -10.91 -8.56
CA ILE A 55 4.62 -11.58 -8.03
C ILE A 55 3.50 -11.54 -9.06
N ALA A 56 3.21 -10.38 -9.65
CA ALA A 56 2.16 -10.25 -10.65
C ALA A 56 2.44 -11.07 -11.90
N ALA A 57 3.68 -11.09 -12.39
CA ALA A 57 4.09 -11.91 -13.53
C ALA A 57 3.87 -13.40 -13.27
N ILE A 58 4.25 -13.89 -12.09
CA ILE A 58 4.02 -15.27 -11.66
C ILE A 58 2.52 -15.60 -11.64
N LEU A 59 1.70 -14.75 -11.01
CA LEU A 59 0.26 -14.98 -10.91
C LEU A 59 -0.43 -14.96 -12.28
N LEU A 60 0.00 -14.08 -13.17
CA LEU A 60 -0.48 -14.02 -14.55
C LEU A 60 -0.10 -15.27 -15.35
N ASP A 61 1.14 -15.78 -15.19
CA ASP A 61 1.55 -17.04 -15.83
C ASP A 61 0.70 -18.23 -15.35
N VAL A 62 0.44 -18.31 -14.04
CA VAL A 62 -0.43 -19.32 -13.44
C VAL A 62 -1.86 -19.25 -14.01
N MET A 63 -2.42 -18.04 -14.14
CA MET A 63 -3.76 -17.82 -14.69
C MET A 63 -3.84 -18.18 -16.19
N ASN A 64 -2.83 -17.81 -16.98
CA ASN A 64 -2.81 -18.08 -18.42
C ASN A 64 -2.52 -19.55 -18.74
N SER A 65 -1.78 -20.23 -17.86
CA SER A 65 -1.34 -21.62 -18.06
C SER A 65 -1.74 -22.54 -16.89
N PRO A 66 -3.03 -22.68 -16.54
CA PRO A 66 -3.47 -23.38 -15.32
C PRO A 66 -3.05 -24.86 -15.29
N ARG A 67 -2.97 -25.51 -16.47
CA ARG A 67 -2.52 -26.90 -16.58
C ARG A 67 -1.02 -27.08 -16.31
N ARG A 68 -0.21 -26.06 -16.62
CA ARG A 68 1.26 -26.08 -16.50
C ARG A 68 1.78 -25.27 -15.31
N ALA A 69 0.90 -24.54 -14.62
CA ALA A 69 1.21 -23.73 -13.46
C ALA A 69 2.06 -24.53 -12.46
N LYS A 70 3.27 -24.04 -12.16
CA LYS A 70 4.12 -24.60 -11.12
C LYS A 70 3.84 -23.87 -9.82
N GLN A 71 4.06 -24.55 -8.69
CA GLN A 71 4.00 -23.91 -7.38
C GLN A 71 5.06 -22.80 -7.34
N PRO A 72 4.67 -21.53 -7.13
CA PRO A 72 5.63 -20.46 -6.95
C PRO A 72 6.46 -20.68 -5.69
N ASP A 73 7.74 -20.34 -5.77
CA ASP A 73 8.60 -20.22 -4.60
C ASP A 73 8.51 -18.76 -4.11
N TRP A 74 7.99 -18.56 -2.90
CA TRP A 74 7.81 -17.24 -2.31
C TRP A 74 8.99 -16.78 -1.44
N ARG A 75 10.08 -17.56 -1.36
CA ARG A 75 11.23 -17.24 -0.51
C ARG A 75 11.84 -15.88 -0.81
N PHE A 76 11.81 -15.45 -2.08
CA PHE A 76 12.31 -14.15 -2.49
C PHE A 76 11.57 -12.97 -1.84
N LEU A 77 10.37 -13.17 -1.27
CA LEU A 77 9.68 -12.15 -0.47
C LEU A 77 10.42 -11.88 0.83
N HIS A 78 10.97 -12.93 1.46
CA HIS A 78 11.69 -12.89 2.72
C HIS A 78 13.16 -12.45 2.58
N ASP A 79 13.72 -12.48 1.37
CA ASP A 79 15.10 -12.02 1.09
C ASP A 79 15.32 -10.49 1.24
N ALA A 80 14.32 -9.70 1.64
CA ALA A 80 14.46 -8.24 1.85
C ALA A 80 14.45 -7.77 3.31
N GLU A 81 14.85 -8.60 4.27
CA GLU A 81 15.36 -8.10 5.57
C GLU A 81 16.90 -8.17 5.60
N ALA A 82 17.55 -7.98 4.45
CA ALA A 82 19.00 -7.83 4.36
C ALA A 82 19.35 -6.73 3.35
N ALA A 83 18.73 -5.56 3.51
CA ALA A 83 19.38 -4.35 3.04
C ALA A 83 20.63 -4.13 3.91
N PRO A 84 21.84 -4.04 3.34
CA PRO A 84 23.05 -3.71 4.09
C PRO A 84 22.81 -2.37 4.79
N GLN A 85 23.13 -2.31 6.08
CA GLN A 85 23.36 -1.03 6.75
C GLN A 85 24.24 -0.20 5.81
N ALA A 86 23.73 0.96 5.37
CA ALA A 86 24.56 1.93 4.67
C ALA A 86 25.85 2.10 5.49
N PRO A 87 27.04 2.03 4.88
CA PRO A 87 28.28 2.18 5.62
C PRO A 87 28.21 3.52 6.34
N VAL A 88 28.08 3.46 7.67
CA VAL A 88 28.37 4.60 8.52
C VAL A 88 29.79 5.04 8.16
N PRO A 89 30.00 6.26 7.63
CA PRO A 89 31.35 6.74 7.43
C PRO A 89 32.01 6.76 8.82
N ALA A 90 33.01 5.92 8.97
CA ALA A 90 33.92 5.93 10.11
C ALA A 90 34.72 7.23 10.05
N GLU A 91 34.17 8.32 10.59
CA GLU A 91 34.99 9.45 11.00
C GLU A 91 35.53 9.17 12.41
N THR A 92 36.84 8.94 12.40
CA THR A 92 37.76 8.69 13.52
C THR A 92 37.68 9.79 14.57
N PRO A 93 37.89 9.47 15.87
CA PRO A 93 37.61 10.35 17.00
C PRO A 93 38.55 11.55 17.06
N MET A 94 37.96 12.73 17.27
CA MET A 94 38.68 13.90 17.78
C MET A 94 37.96 14.37 19.05
N HIS A 95 38.62 14.14 20.18
CA HIS A 95 38.33 14.78 21.45
C HIS A 95 38.14 16.29 21.26
N ALA A 96 36.98 16.84 21.59
CA ALA A 96 36.86 18.24 21.98
C ALA A 96 35.55 18.52 22.75
N LEU A 97 35.70 18.70 24.06
CA LEU A 97 35.00 19.66 24.92
C LEU A 97 33.44 19.67 24.92
N VAL A 98 32.89 19.08 25.97
CA VAL A 98 31.71 19.60 26.70
C VAL A 98 32.10 20.99 27.28
N PRO A 99 31.28 22.08 27.22
CA PRO A 99 30.09 22.26 28.09
C PRO A 99 29.01 23.23 27.52
N PRO A 100 28.05 23.76 28.31
CA PRO A 100 27.05 23.08 29.13
C PRO A 100 25.61 23.46 28.72
N ARG A 101 24.67 22.66 29.24
CA ARG A 101 23.22 22.81 29.30
C ARG A 101 22.76 24.26 29.58
N ARG A 102 22.05 24.90 28.64
CA ARG A 102 21.21 26.08 28.89
C ARG A 102 19.74 25.66 28.81
N GLN A 103 19.11 25.53 29.97
CA GLN A 103 17.67 25.79 30.09
C GLN A 103 17.45 27.29 29.97
N LEU A 104 16.51 27.71 29.12
CA LEU A 104 15.77 28.97 29.22
C LEU A 104 14.42 28.72 28.52
N SER A 105 13.34 28.54 29.30
CA SER A 105 12.30 29.54 29.56
C SER A 105 11.32 29.61 28.38
N ALA A 106 10.12 29.03 28.47
CA ALA A 106 8.97 29.56 29.18
C ALA A 106 8.71 31.05 28.89
N ASP A 107 7.50 31.29 28.37
CA ASP A 107 6.77 32.55 28.31
C ASP A 107 6.96 33.47 27.09
N ALA A 108 5.93 33.50 26.23
CA ALA A 108 5.38 34.73 25.70
C ALA A 108 3.94 34.47 25.20
N ARG A 109 2.97 34.83 26.06
CA ARG A 109 1.59 35.14 25.67
C ARG A 109 1.56 36.45 24.90
N GLU A 110 0.36 36.69 24.35
CA GLU A 110 -0.15 37.94 23.78
C GLU A 110 0.22 38.22 22.32
N ALA A 111 -0.64 38.77 21.49
CA ALA A 111 -2.09 38.96 21.46
C ALA A 111 -2.33 39.64 20.11
N SER A 112 -3.45 39.36 19.45
CA SER A 112 -4.37 40.40 18.95
C SER A 112 -5.14 39.96 17.71
N SER A 113 -6.46 39.96 17.92
CA SER A 113 -7.42 40.63 17.05
C SER A 113 -7.81 39.99 15.73
N SER A 114 -8.94 39.29 15.80
CA SER A 114 -10.01 39.31 14.78
C SER A 114 -10.46 40.75 14.47
N PRO A 115 -11.08 41.00 13.30
CA PRO A 115 -12.55 41.00 13.19
C PRO A 115 -13.02 40.29 11.89
N LEU A 116 -14.11 39.53 11.79
CA LEU A 116 -15.55 39.80 11.99
C LEU A 116 -16.16 40.82 11.01
N ALA A 117 -16.73 40.32 9.91
CA ALA A 117 -17.92 40.81 9.19
C ALA A 117 -18.27 39.75 8.12
N SER A 118 -19.35 38.97 8.21
CA SER A 118 -20.74 39.33 7.88
C SER A 118 -20.81 40.04 6.52
N VAL A 119 -21.47 39.50 5.51
CA VAL A 119 -22.86 39.81 5.08
C VAL A 119 -22.87 39.25 3.62
N GLN A 120 -23.80 38.46 3.10
CA GLN A 120 -25.23 38.72 2.93
C GLN A 120 -25.95 37.47 2.43
N ALA A 121 -27.21 37.37 2.79
CA ALA A 121 -28.14 36.32 2.41
C ALA A 121 -28.97 36.68 1.16
N SER A 122 -29.51 35.61 0.53
CA SER A 122 -30.83 35.52 -0.14
C SER A 122 -30.99 36.16 -1.54
N PRO A 123 -32.02 35.82 -2.35
CA PRO A 123 -33.21 34.99 -2.06
C PRO A 123 -33.62 33.92 -3.10
N MET A 124 -34.65 33.16 -2.68
CA MET A 124 -35.59 32.25 -3.39
C MET A 124 -36.25 32.93 -4.61
N THR A 125 -36.78 32.28 -5.66
CA THR A 125 -37.91 31.32 -5.80
C THR A 125 -37.94 30.91 -7.32
N SER A 126 -38.45 29.77 -7.79
CA SER A 126 -39.87 29.41 -7.94
C SER A 126 -39.98 28.08 -8.72
N THR A 127 -40.76 27.13 -8.17
CA THR A 127 -41.96 26.51 -8.80
C THR A 127 -42.03 26.39 -10.32
N SER A 128 -42.13 25.14 -10.82
CA SER A 128 -43.31 24.64 -11.58
C SER A 128 -43.18 23.16 -11.94
N ALA A 129 -44.21 22.40 -11.57
CA ALA A 129 -44.59 21.10 -12.18
C ALA A 129 -45.77 21.35 -13.16
N PRO A 130 -46.49 20.32 -13.66
CA PRO A 130 -46.29 19.65 -14.95
C PRO A 130 -47.40 19.94 -16.00
N LYS A 131 -47.17 19.52 -17.24
CA LYS A 131 -48.15 19.33 -18.35
C LYS A 131 -47.41 18.52 -19.43
N ASP A 132 -47.82 17.36 -19.92
CA ASP A 132 -49.13 16.78 -20.27
C ASP A 132 -49.05 15.25 -20.10
#